data_AF-A0A376RJF5-F1
#
_entry.id   AF-A0A376RJF5-F1
#
_cell.length_a   1.000
_cell.length_b   1.000
_cell.length_c   1.000
_cell.angle_alpha   90.00
_cell.angle_beta   90.00
_cell.angle_gamma   90.00
#
_symmetry.space_group_name_H-M   'P 1'
#
loop_
_entity.id
_entity.type
_entity.pdbx_description
1 polymer ?
#
loop_
_entity_poly.entity_id
_entity_poly.type
_entity_poly.pdbx_seq_one_letter_code
_entity_poly.pdbx_strand_id
1 'polypeptide(L)'
;MTVNAVLPGIRSLLAALRAQQIPVGLASVSLNAPTILAALELREFFTFYADASQLKNSKPDPEIFLAACAGLGVPPQACIGIEDAQAGIDAINASGMRSVGIGAGLTGAQLLLPQRNHSPGRGYRPSGKTYSKGINMAQLSLQHIQKIYDNQVHVVKDFNLEIADKEFIVFVGPSGCGKSTTLRMIAGLEEISGGDLLIDGKRMNDVPAKARNIAMVFQNYALYPHMTVYDNMALA
;
A
#
# COMPACT_ATOMS: atom_id res chain seq x y z
N MET A 1 -1.16 -15.69 -6.23
CA MET A 1 -1.85 -14.60 -6.96
C MET A 1 -2.38 -15.19 -8.24
N THR A 2 -3.66 -14.98 -8.57
CA THR A 2 -4.25 -15.45 -9.83
C THR A 2 -4.04 -14.41 -10.93
N VAL A 3 -4.00 -14.82 -12.20
CA VAL A 3 -3.91 -13.95 -13.39
C VAL A 3 -4.98 -12.83 -13.39
N ASN A 4 -6.12 -13.06 -12.72
CA ASN A 4 -7.21 -12.08 -12.53
C ASN A 4 -6.89 -10.89 -11.60
N ALA A 5 -5.70 -10.83 -10.99
CA ALA A 5 -5.31 -9.70 -10.14
C ALA A 5 -4.76 -8.49 -10.93
N VAL A 6 -4.56 -8.63 -12.25
CA VAL A 6 -4.16 -7.53 -13.12
C VAL A 6 -5.33 -6.58 -13.33
N LEU A 7 -5.12 -5.27 -13.15
CA LEU A 7 -6.16 -4.27 -13.39
C LEU A 7 -6.68 -4.35 -14.85
N PRO A 8 -8.00 -4.22 -15.06
CA PRO A 8 -8.58 -4.28 -16.41
C PRO A 8 -7.91 -3.31 -17.39
N GLY A 9 -7.58 -3.80 -18.58
CA GLY A 9 -6.96 -3.01 -19.65
C GLY A 9 -5.43 -2.94 -19.62
N ILE A 10 -4.76 -3.28 -18.50
CA ILE A 10 -3.29 -3.22 -18.41
C ILE A 10 -2.63 -4.20 -19.38
N ARG A 11 -3.08 -5.46 -19.44
CA ARG A 11 -2.51 -6.46 -20.36
C ARG A 11 -2.67 -6.02 -21.83
N SER A 12 -3.85 -5.49 -22.19
CA SER A 12 -4.11 -4.98 -23.54
C SER A 12 -3.24 -3.78 -23.89
N LEU A 13 -3.03 -2.85 -22.95
CA LEU A 13 -2.13 -1.72 -23.11
C LEU A 13 -0.69 -2.17 -23.33
N LEU A 14 -0.19 -3.06 -22.47
CA LEU A 14 1.18 -3.58 -22.57
C LEU A 14 1.42 -4.32 -23.88
N ALA A 15 0.44 -5.12 -24.34
CA ALA A 15 0.49 -5.77 -25.64
C ALA A 15 0.52 -4.77 -26.81
N ALA A 16 -0.28 -3.70 -26.75
CA ALA A 16 -0.29 -2.64 -27.75
C ALA A 16 1.05 -1.88 -27.81
N LEU A 17 1.63 -1.54 -26.64
CA LEU A 17 2.94 -0.90 -26.56
C LEU A 17 4.04 -1.79 -27.16
N ARG A 18 4.04 -3.09 -26.81
CA ARG A 18 4.96 -4.09 -27.40
C ARG A 18 4.81 -4.20 -28.91
N ALA A 19 3.58 -4.23 -29.43
CA ALA A 19 3.31 -4.29 -30.87
C ALA A 19 3.84 -3.05 -31.62
N GLN A 20 3.89 -1.90 -30.95
CA GLN A 20 4.47 -0.65 -31.47
C GLN A 20 5.96 -0.50 -31.15
N GLN A 21 6.61 -1.55 -30.62
CA GLN A 21 8.02 -1.54 -30.21
C GLN A 21 8.37 -0.44 -29.20
N ILE A 22 7.40 0.00 -28.39
CA ILE A 22 7.62 0.98 -27.34
C ILE A 22 8.19 0.25 -26.12
N PRO A 23 9.40 0.61 -25.66
CA PRO A 23 10.02 -0.04 -24.52
C PRO A 23 9.26 0.31 -23.23
N VAL A 24 9.08 -0.67 -22.35
CA VAL A 24 8.35 -0.50 -21.09
C VAL A 24 9.30 -0.73 -19.91
N GLY A 25 9.41 0.27 -19.04
CA GLY A 25 10.21 0.19 -17.81
C GLY A 25 9.34 0.05 -16.58
N LEU A 26 9.83 -0.63 -15.56
CA LEU A 26 9.21 -0.66 -14.24
C LEU A 26 9.99 0.22 -13.24
N ALA A 27 9.30 1.21 -12.68
CA ALA A 27 9.81 2.12 -11.65
C ALA A 27 9.12 1.84 -10.29
N SER A 28 9.43 0.70 -9.68
CA SER A 28 8.86 0.27 -8.39
C SER A 28 9.92 0.23 -7.31
N VAL A 29 9.58 0.72 -6.11
CA VAL A 29 10.41 0.61 -4.90
C VAL A 29 10.24 -0.74 -4.19
N SER A 30 9.39 -1.64 -4.72
CA SER A 30 9.14 -2.95 -4.13
C SER A 30 10.19 -3.97 -4.60
N LEU A 31 10.92 -4.55 -3.65
CA LEU A 31 11.84 -5.67 -3.90
C LEU A 31 11.12 -6.92 -4.45
N ASN A 32 9.80 -7.02 -4.24
CA ASN A 32 8.99 -8.15 -4.71
C ASN A 32 8.46 -7.97 -6.14
N ALA A 33 8.71 -6.82 -6.78
CA ALA A 33 8.12 -6.49 -8.08
C ALA A 33 8.43 -7.53 -9.19
N PRO A 34 9.67 -8.05 -9.34
CA PRO A 34 9.95 -9.10 -10.31
C PRO A 34 9.16 -10.40 -10.05
N THR A 35 8.95 -10.77 -8.78
CA THR A 35 8.20 -11.96 -8.38
C THR A 35 6.71 -11.78 -8.69
N ILE A 36 6.15 -10.61 -8.39
CA ILE A 36 4.75 -10.27 -8.68
C ILE A 36 4.50 -10.34 -10.19
N LEU A 37 5.36 -9.74 -11.02
CA LEU A 37 5.21 -9.77 -12.47
C LEU A 37 5.35 -11.18 -13.06
N ALA A 38 6.11 -12.07 -12.42
CA ALA A 38 6.16 -13.49 -12.79
C ALA A 38 4.81 -14.15 -12.59
N ALA A 39 4.26 -14.00 -11.38
CA ALA A 39 3.01 -14.63 -10.99
C ALA A 39 1.82 -14.11 -11.81
N LEU A 40 1.92 -12.89 -12.35
CA LEU A 40 0.91 -12.29 -13.22
C LEU A 40 1.16 -12.53 -14.72
N GLU A 41 2.23 -13.25 -15.08
CA GLU A 41 2.64 -13.50 -16.48
C GLU A 41 2.79 -12.18 -17.27
N LEU A 42 3.43 -11.19 -16.65
CA LEU A 42 3.65 -9.86 -17.24
C LEU A 42 5.13 -9.55 -17.50
N ARG A 43 6.06 -10.39 -17.01
CA ARG A 43 7.51 -10.16 -17.15
C ARG A 43 7.96 -9.88 -18.57
N GLU A 44 7.35 -10.57 -19.54
CA GLU A 44 7.71 -10.41 -20.95
C GLU A 44 7.40 -9.01 -21.49
N PHE A 45 6.51 -8.23 -20.89
CA PHE A 45 6.18 -6.90 -21.41
C PHE A 45 7.20 -5.83 -21.03
N PHE A 46 8.01 -6.06 -19.99
CA PHE A 46 8.95 -5.07 -19.48
C PHE A 46 10.36 -5.29 -20.03
N THR A 47 10.93 -4.23 -20.60
CA THR A 47 12.30 -4.19 -21.14
C THR A 47 13.33 -3.97 -20.04
N PHE A 48 12.96 -3.23 -18.98
CA PHE A 48 13.87 -2.91 -17.88
C PHE A 48 13.14 -2.81 -16.54
N TYR A 49 13.84 -3.16 -15.47
CA TYR A 49 13.38 -3.05 -14.08
C TYR A 49 14.39 -2.19 -13.32
N ALA A 50 13.95 -1.06 -12.78
CA ALA A 50 14.80 -0.30 -11.87
C ALA A 50 15.00 -1.12 -10.58
N ASP A 51 16.25 -1.28 -10.18
CA ASP A 51 16.61 -2.03 -8.99
C ASP A 51 16.39 -1.18 -7.73
N ALA A 52 15.33 -1.51 -6.99
CA ALA A 52 14.97 -0.81 -5.77
C ALA A 52 16.03 -0.90 -4.66
N SER A 53 16.91 -1.91 -4.69
CA SER A 53 17.96 -2.08 -3.67
C SER A 53 19.10 -1.07 -3.80
N GLN A 54 19.25 -0.44 -4.97
CA GLN A 54 20.31 0.53 -5.25
C GLN A 54 19.87 1.98 -5.01
N LEU A 55 18.62 2.19 -4.63
CA LEU A 55 18.04 3.54 -4.48
C LEU A 55 18.26 4.07 -3.07
N LYS A 56 18.56 5.36 -2.97
CA LYS A 56 18.75 6.04 -1.69
C LYS A 56 17.46 6.69 -1.20
N ASN A 57 16.70 7.26 -2.14
CA ASN A 57 15.53 8.05 -1.85
C ASN A 57 14.27 7.38 -2.43
N SER A 58 13.18 7.50 -1.68
CA SER A 58 11.85 7.11 -2.15
C SER A 58 11.10 8.32 -2.72
N LYS A 59 10.06 8.05 -3.51
CA LYS A 59 9.10 9.06 -4.00
C LYS A 59 8.67 9.96 -2.82
N PRO A 60 8.67 11.29 -2.95
CA PRO A 60 8.59 12.07 -4.20
C PRO A 60 9.93 12.37 -4.89
N ASP A 61 11.04 11.80 -4.43
CA ASP A 61 12.31 11.90 -5.15
C ASP A 61 12.22 11.21 -6.55
N PRO A 62 12.77 11.81 -7.62
CA PRO A 62 12.72 11.26 -8.97
C PRO A 62 13.65 10.06 -9.22
N GLU A 63 14.51 9.67 -8.27
CA GLU A 63 15.60 8.68 -8.44
C GLU A 63 15.15 7.38 -9.14
N ILE A 64 14.04 6.78 -8.68
CA ILE A 64 13.50 5.53 -9.27
C ILE A 64 13.09 5.70 -10.74
N PHE A 65 12.55 6.86 -11.11
CA PHE A 65 12.11 7.13 -12.48
C PHE A 65 13.30 7.44 -13.39
N LEU A 66 14.30 8.18 -12.89
CA LEU A 66 15.55 8.43 -13.60
C LEU A 66 16.32 7.14 -13.85
N ALA A 67 16.39 6.24 -12.86
CA ALA A 67 17.00 4.93 -13.00
C ALA A 67 16.29 4.08 -14.08
N ALA A 68 14.96 4.10 -14.11
CA ALA A 68 14.19 3.41 -15.14
C ALA A 68 14.45 3.98 -16.55
N CYS A 69 14.49 5.31 -16.71
CA CYS A 69 14.79 5.97 -17.98
C CYS A 69 16.21 5.62 -18.47
N ALA A 70 17.20 5.69 -17.56
CA ALA A 70 18.59 5.35 -17.84
C ALA A 70 18.74 3.89 -18.27
N GLY A 71 18.10 2.95 -17.56
CA GLY A 71 18.12 1.54 -17.92
C GLY A 71 17.43 1.20 -19.24
N LEU A 72 16.46 2.02 -19.66
CA LEU A 72 15.85 1.93 -20.98
C LEU A 72 16.66 2.66 -22.08
N GLY A 73 17.69 3.42 -21.71
CA GLY A 73 18.50 4.21 -22.66
C GLY A 73 17.74 5.38 -23.31
N VAL A 74 16.71 5.91 -22.64
CA VAL A 74 15.88 7.00 -23.15
C VAL A 74 15.88 8.19 -22.21
N PRO A 75 15.88 9.43 -22.73
CA PRO A 75 15.85 10.61 -21.86
C PRO A 75 14.46 10.77 -21.21
N PRO A 76 14.35 11.31 -19.98
CA PRO A 76 13.08 11.40 -19.26
C PRO A 76 11.97 12.11 -20.03
N GLN A 77 12.30 13.19 -20.76
CA GLN A 77 11.34 13.96 -21.57
C GLN A 77 10.69 13.16 -22.71
N ALA A 78 11.31 12.06 -23.15
CA ALA A 78 10.73 11.15 -24.14
C ALA A 78 9.76 10.14 -23.50
N CYS A 79 9.78 10.01 -22.17
CA CYS A 79 9.02 8.99 -21.46
C CYS A 79 7.68 9.51 -20.94
N ILE A 80 6.75 8.58 -20.72
CA ILE A 80 5.49 8.80 -20.03
C ILE A 80 5.54 7.99 -18.73
N GLY A 81 5.33 8.66 -17.59
CA GLY A 81 5.19 8.05 -16.28
C GLY A 81 3.71 7.92 -15.92
N ILE A 82 3.32 6.78 -15.35
CA ILE A 82 1.95 6.50 -14.91
C ILE A 82 1.96 6.19 -13.41
N GLU A 83 1.13 6.87 -12.64
CA GLU A 83 1.05 6.71 -11.17
C GLU A 83 -0.37 6.92 -10.62
N ASP A 84 -0.65 6.33 -9.47
CA ASP A 84 -1.92 6.44 -8.74
C ASP A 84 -1.79 7.17 -7.39
N ALA A 85 -0.58 7.56 -7.00
CA ALA A 85 -0.30 8.32 -5.78
C ALA A 85 0.34 9.70 -6.05
N GLN A 86 0.02 10.70 -5.23
CA GLN A 86 0.53 12.07 -5.39
C GLN A 86 2.06 12.12 -5.37
N ALA A 87 2.70 11.45 -4.41
CA ALA A 87 4.16 11.39 -4.33
C ALA A 87 4.79 10.81 -5.60
N GLY A 88 4.10 9.90 -6.29
CA GLY A 88 4.55 9.37 -7.56
C GLY A 88 4.43 10.37 -8.71
N ILE A 89 3.33 11.13 -8.76
CA ILE A 89 3.16 12.22 -9.73
C ILE A 89 4.23 13.29 -9.55
N ASP A 90 4.50 13.69 -8.31
CA ASP A 90 5.53 14.69 -8.00
C ASP A 90 6.91 14.20 -8.45
N ALA A 91 7.23 12.93 -8.22
CA ALA A 91 8.48 12.31 -8.66
C ALA A 91 8.62 12.23 -10.20
N ILE A 92 7.54 11.91 -10.93
CA ILE A 92 7.54 11.90 -12.41
C ILE A 92 7.76 13.31 -12.97
N ASN A 93 7.10 14.31 -12.36
CA ASN A 93 7.27 15.70 -12.76
C ASN A 93 8.70 16.18 -12.48
N ALA A 94 9.25 15.85 -11.31
CA ALA A 94 10.62 16.18 -10.94
C ALA A 94 11.68 15.50 -11.83
N SER A 95 11.37 14.32 -12.39
CA SER A 95 12.28 13.65 -13.34
C SER A 95 12.22 14.25 -14.76
N GLY A 96 11.26 15.13 -15.06
CA GLY A 96 11.07 15.71 -16.40
C GLY A 96 10.30 14.82 -17.37
N MET A 97 9.64 13.76 -16.88
CA MET A 97 8.79 12.89 -17.69
C MET A 97 7.39 13.52 -17.90
N ARG A 98 6.64 13.02 -18.89
CA ARG A 98 5.22 13.35 -19.02
C ARG A 98 4.38 12.53 -18.05
N SER A 99 3.59 13.18 -17.20
CA SER A 99 2.86 12.52 -16.11
C SER A 99 1.42 12.19 -16.44
N VAL A 100 1.04 10.93 -16.18
CA VAL A 100 -0.34 10.44 -16.23
C VAL A 100 -0.74 9.96 -14.83
N GLY A 101 -1.77 10.58 -14.26
CA GLY A 101 -2.34 10.18 -12.98
C GLY A 101 -3.57 9.31 -13.15
N ILE A 102 -3.68 8.22 -12.38
CA ILE A 102 -4.85 7.33 -12.36
C ILE A 102 -5.58 7.47 -11.03
N GLY A 103 -6.58 8.33 -10.98
CA GLY A 103 -7.43 8.52 -9.80
C GLY A 103 -7.92 9.94 -9.59
N ALA A 104 -9.00 10.05 -8.83
CA ALA A 104 -9.54 11.34 -8.41
C ALA A 104 -8.66 11.94 -7.30
N GLY A 105 -8.45 13.26 -7.33
CA GLY A 105 -7.73 13.99 -6.29
C GLY A 105 -6.22 14.12 -6.47
N LEU A 106 -5.64 13.55 -7.54
CA LEU A 106 -4.26 13.82 -7.93
C LEU A 106 -4.15 15.21 -8.56
N THR A 107 -3.11 15.95 -8.21
CA THR A 107 -2.78 17.27 -8.76
C THR A 107 -1.45 17.23 -9.52
N GLY A 108 -1.25 18.15 -10.47
CA GLY A 108 0.01 18.29 -11.19
C GLY A 108 0.30 17.24 -12.27
N ALA A 109 -0.57 16.24 -12.48
CA ALA A 109 -0.45 15.33 -13.62
C ALA A 109 -0.84 16.04 -14.92
N GLN A 110 -0.09 15.81 -16.01
CA GLN A 110 -0.40 16.38 -17.32
C GLN A 110 -1.67 15.77 -17.93
N LEU A 111 -1.94 14.50 -17.64
CA LEU A 111 -3.18 13.82 -17.97
C LEU A 111 -3.73 13.11 -16.73
N LEU A 112 -4.99 13.37 -16.40
CA LEU A 112 -5.70 12.65 -15.34
C LEU A 112 -6.70 11.68 -15.96
N LEU A 113 -6.52 10.40 -15.65
CA LEU A 113 -7.46 9.35 -15.98
C LEU A 113 -8.32 9.06 -14.74
N PRO A 114 -9.65 9.12 -14.84
CA PRO A 114 -10.49 8.72 -13.74
C PRO A 114 -10.28 7.22 -13.48
N GLN A 115 -10.11 6.83 -12.22
CA GLN A 115 -10.31 5.45 -11.82
C GLN A 115 -11.76 5.11 -12.19
N ARG A 116 -11.98 4.25 -13.19
CA ARG A 116 -13.31 3.64 -13.34
C ARG A 116 -13.53 2.90 -12.05
N ASN A 117 -14.48 3.37 -11.24
CA ASN A 117 -14.98 2.61 -10.12
C ASN A 117 -15.28 1.21 -10.66
N HIS A 118 -14.45 0.22 -10.31
CA HIS A 118 -15.03 -1.06 -10.01
C HIS A 118 -16.06 -0.68 -8.94
N SER A 119 -17.35 -0.83 -9.26
CA SER A 119 -18.37 -0.69 -8.24
C SER A 119 -17.82 -1.43 -7.03
N PRO A 120 -17.64 -0.76 -5.87
CA PRO A 120 -17.21 -1.49 -4.69
C PRO A 120 -18.22 -2.63 -4.61
N GLY A 121 -17.74 -3.87 -4.78
CA GLY A 121 -18.60 -5.04 -4.54
C GLY A 121 -19.23 -4.73 -3.20
N ARG A 122 -20.58 -4.58 -3.21
CA ARG A 122 -21.35 -3.95 -2.13
C ARG A 122 -20.63 -4.19 -0.83
N GLY A 123 -20.15 -3.12 -0.18
CA GLY A 123 -19.55 -3.26 1.14
C GLY A 123 -20.46 -4.21 1.93
N TYR A 124 -19.89 -5.32 2.38
CA TYR A 124 -20.65 -6.35 3.06
C TYR A 124 -21.30 -5.67 4.27
N ARG A 125 -22.58 -5.33 4.12
CA ARG A 125 -23.47 -5.02 5.22
C ARG A 125 -24.00 -6.38 5.63
N PRO A 126 -23.51 -7.01 6.71
CA PRO A 126 -24.27 -8.10 7.28
C PRO A 126 -25.67 -7.56 7.58
N SER A 127 -26.68 -8.23 7.03
CA SER A 127 -28.08 -7.92 7.28
C SER A 127 -28.29 -7.79 8.79
N GLY A 128 -28.88 -6.67 9.20
CA GLY A 128 -29.10 -6.33 10.60
C GLY A 128 -29.71 -7.49 11.38
N LYS A 129 -29.02 -7.88 12.44
CA LYS A 129 -29.67 -8.31 13.67
C LYS A 129 -29.61 -7.13 14.61
N THR A 130 -30.76 -6.52 14.87
CA THR A 130 -30.94 -5.54 15.93
C THR A 130 -30.65 -6.25 17.24
N TYR A 131 -29.44 -6.09 17.79
CA TYR A 131 -29.15 -6.53 19.14
C TYR A 131 -29.74 -5.52 20.11
N SER A 132 -30.81 -5.94 20.77
CA SER A 132 -31.39 -5.25 21.91
C SER A 132 -30.35 -5.12 23.03
N LYS A 133 -29.93 -3.88 23.29
CA LYS A 133 -29.58 -3.29 24.59
C LYS A 133 -28.98 -4.26 25.63
N GLY A 134 -27.74 -4.66 25.40
CA GLY A 134 -26.76 -5.00 26.42
C GLY A 134 -25.43 -4.42 25.93
N ILE A 135 -24.69 -3.72 26.78
CA ILE A 135 -23.46 -3.00 26.38
C ILE A 135 -22.40 -4.04 26.01
N ASN A 136 -22.39 -4.52 24.76
CA ASN A 136 -21.24 -5.20 24.21
C ASN A 136 -20.26 -4.10 23.80
N MET A 137 -19.32 -3.81 24.69
CA MET A 137 -18.20 -2.93 24.38
C MET A 137 -17.47 -3.51 23.17
N ALA A 138 -17.17 -2.68 22.16
CA ALA A 138 -16.28 -3.08 21.09
C ALA A 138 -14.96 -3.58 21.70
N GLN A 139 -14.49 -4.74 21.25
CA GLN A 139 -13.24 -5.32 21.74
C GLN A 139 -12.07 -4.41 21.40
N LEU A 140 -12.15 -3.72 20.26
CA LEU A 140 -11.21 -2.70 19.85
C LEU A 140 -11.94 -1.45 19.35
N SER A 141 -11.51 -0.27 19.80
CA SER A 141 -12.05 1.02 19.37
C SER A 141 -10.91 1.99 19.07
N LEU A 142 -10.91 2.55 17.87
CA LEU A 142 -10.08 3.66 17.44
C LEU A 142 -10.96 4.91 17.40
N GLN A 143 -10.60 5.93 18.18
CA GLN A 143 -11.35 7.18 18.28
C GLN A 143 -10.44 8.34 17.87
N HIS A 144 -10.79 9.01 16.78
CA HIS A 144 -10.08 10.16 16.25
C HIS A 144 -8.56 9.95 16.09
N ILE A 145 -8.16 8.74 15.68
CA ILE A 145 -6.75 8.34 15.62
C ILE A 145 -6.01 9.16 14.56
N GLN A 146 -4.85 9.68 14.96
CA GLN A 146 -3.96 10.47 14.13
C GLN A 146 -2.53 9.95 14.21
N LYS A 147 -1.83 10.01 13.08
CA LYS A 147 -0.39 9.77 13.00
C LYS A 147 0.30 10.86 12.20
N ILE A 148 1.18 11.59 12.88
CA ILE A 148 2.05 12.62 12.32
C ILE A 148 3.49 12.20 12.62
N TYR A 149 4.33 12.16 11.59
CA TYR A 149 5.78 11.92 11.74
C TYR A 149 6.54 13.24 11.89
N ASP A 150 7.80 13.20 12.34
CA ASP A 150 8.61 14.37 12.67
C ASP A 150 8.74 15.42 11.55
N ASN A 151 8.63 14.98 10.30
CA ASN A 151 8.60 15.85 9.11
C ASN A 151 7.22 16.48 8.83
N GLN A 152 6.32 16.48 9.82
CA GLN A 152 4.94 16.96 9.74
C GLN A 152 4.07 16.23 8.71
N VAL A 153 4.48 15.04 8.26
CA VAL A 153 3.67 14.22 7.35
C VAL A 153 2.56 13.54 8.14
N HIS A 154 1.32 13.98 7.86
CA HIS A 154 0.11 13.48 8.49
C HIS A 154 -0.43 12.26 7.70
N VAL A 155 -0.06 11.05 8.14
CA VAL A 155 -0.31 9.78 7.45
C VAL A 155 -1.70 9.21 7.73
N VAL A 156 -2.15 9.28 8.99
CA VAL A 156 -3.49 8.86 9.40
C VAL A 156 -4.20 10.09 9.95
N LYS A 157 -5.35 10.45 9.36
CA LYS A 157 -6.10 11.67 9.67
C LYS A 157 -7.48 11.29 10.20
N ASP A 158 -7.72 11.57 11.48
CA ASP A 158 -9.03 11.42 12.13
C ASP A 158 -9.73 10.07 11.86
N PHE A 159 -9.01 8.98 12.12
CA PHE A 159 -9.49 7.64 11.82
C PHE A 159 -10.32 7.05 12.98
N ASN A 160 -11.51 6.56 12.65
CA ASN A 160 -12.47 6.01 13.60
C ASN A 160 -12.88 4.59 13.16
N LEU A 161 -12.84 3.63 14.10
CA LEU A 161 -13.21 2.24 13.84
C LEU A 161 -13.60 1.54 15.14
N GLU A 162 -14.70 0.80 15.11
CA GLU A 162 -15.07 -0.13 16.17
C GLU A 162 -15.02 -1.56 15.62
N ILE A 163 -14.47 -2.48 16.40
CA ILE A 163 -14.40 -3.90 16.09
C ILE A 163 -15.02 -4.66 17.26
N ALA A 164 -16.12 -5.36 17.00
CA ALA A 164 -16.76 -6.21 17.98
C ALA A 164 -15.95 -7.50 18.23
N ASP A 165 -16.24 -8.19 19.33
CA ASP A 165 -15.66 -9.53 19.58
C ASP A 165 -15.95 -10.45 18.38
N LYS A 166 -14.90 -11.16 17.91
CA LYS A 166 -14.92 -12.09 16.77
C LYS A 166 -15.25 -11.46 15.41
N GLU A 167 -15.22 -10.14 15.28
CA GLU A 167 -15.31 -9.51 13.96
C GLU A 167 -14.00 -9.64 13.18
N PHE A 168 -14.14 -9.92 11.88
CA PHE A 168 -13.01 -9.99 10.95
C PHE A 168 -13.03 -8.78 10.03
N ILE A 169 -11.94 -7.99 10.06
CA ILE A 169 -11.81 -6.77 9.27
C ILE A 169 -10.59 -6.86 8.36
N VAL A 170 -10.75 -6.38 7.12
CA VAL A 170 -9.67 -6.28 6.14
C VAL A 170 -9.51 -4.83 5.70
N PHE A 171 -8.28 -4.31 5.82
CA PHE A 171 -7.93 -2.99 5.29
C PHE A 171 -7.50 -3.09 3.83
N VAL A 172 -8.24 -2.44 2.92
CA VAL A 172 -7.91 -2.37 1.48
C VAL A 172 -7.78 -0.91 1.06
N GLY A 173 -6.74 -0.58 0.29
CA GLY A 173 -6.52 0.77 -0.23
C GLY A 173 -5.14 0.93 -0.87
N PRO A 174 -4.87 2.03 -1.60
CA PRO A 174 -3.61 2.30 -2.30
C PRO A 174 -2.37 2.25 -1.38
N SER A 175 -1.18 2.12 -1.96
CA SER A 175 0.06 2.22 -1.18
C SER A 175 0.15 3.58 -0.48
N GLY A 176 0.70 3.61 0.74
CA GLY A 176 0.86 4.85 1.50
C GLY A 176 -0.41 5.39 2.19
N CYS A 177 -1.59 4.79 2.02
CA CYS A 177 -2.82 5.27 2.66
C CYS A 177 -2.96 4.96 4.18
N GLY A 178 -1.86 4.65 4.87
CA GLY A 178 -1.84 4.47 6.32
C GLY A 178 -2.20 3.09 6.88
N LYS A 179 -2.55 2.08 6.06
CA LYS A 179 -2.97 0.73 6.55
C LYS A 179 -1.98 0.08 7.51
N SER A 180 -0.73 -0.09 7.06
CA SER A 180 0.31 -0.73 7.87
C SER A 180 0.65 0.11 9.10
N THR A 181 0.58 1.44 8.97
CA THR A 181 0.76 2.38 10.10
C THR A 181 -0.34 2.19 11.14
N THR A 182 -1.61 2.12 10.75
CA THR A 182 -2.74 1.85 11.66
C THR A 182 -2.59 0.50 12.35
N LEU A 183 -2.24 -0.57 11.62
CA LEU A 183 -2.03 -1.89 12.21
C LEU A 183 -0.86 -1.89 13.23
N ARG A 184 0.25 -1.20 12.91
CA ARG A 184 1.38 -1.05 13.84
C ARG A 184 1.02 -0.24 15.08
N MET A 185 0.22 0.82 14.93
CA MET A 185 -0.29 1.60 16.07
C MET A 185 -1.16 0.77 17.00
N ILE A 186 -2.06 -0.05 16.44
CA ILE A 186 -2.88 -1.02 17.20
C ILE A 186 -1.97 -1.97 17.99
N ALA A 187 -0.99 -2.58 17.32
CA ALA A 187 -0.05 -3.51 17.93
C ALA A 187 0.93 -2.86 18.93
N GLY A 188 1.01 -1.53 18.99
CA GLY A 188 1.95 -0.81 19.87
C GLY A 188 3.38 -0.77 19.37
N LEU A 189 3.57 -0.95 18.07
CA LEU A 189 4.87 -0.88 17.38
C LEU A 189 5.12 0.49 16.74
N GLU A 190 4.13 1.37 16.79
CA GLU A 190 4.16 2.74 16.32
C GLU A 190 3.38 3.59 17.31
N GLU A 191 3.89 4.76 17.65
CA GLU A 191 3.22 5.68 18.57
C GLU A 191 2.02 6.37 17.90
N ILE A 192 0.96 6.61 18.66
CA ILE A 192 -0.22 7.36 18.23
C ILE A 192 0.00 8.84 18.53
N SER A 193 -0.08 9.69 17.52
CA SER A 193 0.14 11.14 17.68
C SER A 193 -1.09 11.86 18.27
N GLY A 194 -2.29 11.32 18.07
CA GLY A 194 -3.53 11.89 18.60
C GLY A 194 -4.70 10.89 18.55
N GLY A 195 -5.71 11.13 19.38
CA GLY A 195 -6.86 10.23 19.55
C GLY A 195 -6.59 9.10 20.55
N ASP A 196 -7.56 8.19 20.67
CA ASP A 196 -7.56 7.12 21.67
C ASP A 196 -7.75 5.74 21.03
N LEU A 197 -6.84 4.82 21.36
CA LEU A 197 -7.00 3.39 21.10
C LEU A 197 -7.47 2.72 22.39
N LEU A 198 -8.63 2.06 22.32
CA LEU A 198 -9.15 1.24 23.40
C LEU A 198 -9.16 -0.22 22.99
N ILE A 199 -8.71 -1.09 23.90
CA ILE A 199 -8.86 -2.55 23.79
C ILE A 199 -9.53 -3.02 25.08
N ASP A 200 -10.63 -3.76 24.96
CA ASP A 200 -11.47 -4.18 26.09
C ASP A 200 -11.85 -3.00 27.00
N GLY A 201 -12.15 -1.85 26.38
CA GLY A 201 -12.50 -0.60 27.07
C GLY A 201 -11.34 0.11 27.80
N LYS A 202 -10.12 -0.42 27.75
CA LYS A 202 -8.94 0.20 28.37
C LYS A 202 -8.14 0.96 27.32
N ARG A 203 -7.70 2.18 27.65
CA ARG A 203 -6.86 3.00 26.79
C ARG A 203 -5.44 2.41 26.69
N MET A 204 -4.95 2.26 25.47
CA MET A 204 -3.72 1.50 25.16
C MET A 204 -2.58 2.34 24.62
N ASN A 205 -2.78 3.64 24.39
CA ASN A 205 -1.79 4.53 23.78
C ASN A 205 -0.41 4.42 24.43
N ASP A 206 -0.35 4.36 25.76
CA ASP A 206 0.89 4.32 26.55
C ASP A 206 1.28 2.90 27.01
N VAL A 207 0.51 1.88 26.59
CA VAL A 207 0.75 0.48 26.95
C VAL A 207 1.77 -0.09 25.94
N PRO A 208 2.89 -0.70 26.37
CA PRO A 208 3.84 -1.33 25.45
C PRO A 208 3.22 -2.51 24.69
N ALA A 209 3.66 -2.75 23.44
CA ALA A 209 3.16 -3.83 22.57
C ALA A 209 2.95 -5.17 23.27
N LYS A 210 3.96 -5.64 24.02
CA LYS A 210 3.95 -6.93 24.75
C LYS A 210 2.82 -7.06 25.78
N ALA A 211 2.26 -5.95 26.23
CA ALA A 211 1.22 -5.90 27.26
C ALA A 211 -0.19 -5.64 26.68
N ARG A 212 -0.33 -5.49 25.35
CA ARG A 212 -1.61 -5.20 24.68
C ARG A 212 -2.43 -6.45 24.36
N ASN A 213 -1.89 -7.65 24.60
CA ASN A 213 -2.54 -8.92 24.29
C ASN A 213 -3.01 -9.02 22.82
N ILE A 214 -2.21 -8.47 21.89
CA ILE A 214 -2.44 -8.54 20.45
C ILE A 214 -1.27 -9.30 19.81
N ALA A 215 -1.60 -10.24 18.93
CA ALA A 215 -0.64 -10.85 18.01
C ALA A 215 -0.67 -10.11 16.66
N MET A 216 0.51 -9.77 16.14
CA MET A 216 0.67 -9.17 14.82
C MET A 216 1.64 -10.01 13.99
N VAL A 217 1.21 -10.40 12.78
CA VAL A 217 2.06 -11.06 11.79
C VAL A 217 2.48 -10.02 10.76
N PHE A 218 3.79 -9.88 10.54
CA PHE A 218 4.33 -8.93 9.56
C PHE A 218 4.25 -9.49 8.13
N GLN A 219 4.11 -8.60 7.15
CA GLN A 219 4.07 -8.97 5.73
C GLN A 219 5.40 -9.56 5.22
N ASN A 220 6.53 -9.26 5.87
CA ASN A 220 7.78 -9.96 5.63
C ASN A 220 7.82 -11.18 6.54
N TYR A 221 7.82 -12.36 5.94
CA TYR A 221 8.05 -13.62 6.61
C TYR A 221 9.37 -13.53 7.38
N ALA A 222 9.30 -13.37 8.71
CA ALA A 222 10.42 -13.63 9.59
C ALA A 222 10.57 -15.15 9.74
N LEU A 223 10.73 -15.86 8.62
CA LEU A 223 11.20 -17.22 8.66
C LEU A 223 12.70 -17.14 8.91
N TYR A 224 13.17 -17.76 9.98
CA TYR A 224 14.58 -18.00 10.23
C TYR A 224 15.07 -18.95 9.15
N PRO A 225 15.88 -18.47 8.16
CA PRO A 225 16.18 -19.25 6.95
C PRO A 225 17.01 -20.50 7.23
N HIS A 226 17.63 -20.55 8.41
CA HIS A 226 18.44 -21.64 8.92
C HIS A 226 17.64 -22.65 9.77
N MET A 227 16.33 -22.42 9.97
CA MET A 227 15.45 -23.28 10.75
C MET A 227 14.52 -24.08 9.83
N THR A 228 14.13 -25.29 10.27
CA THR A 228 13.11 -26.06 9.54
C THR A 228 11.74 -25.37 9.61
N VAL A 229 10.80 -25.78 8.77
CA VAL A 229 9.41 -25.27 8.82
C VAL A 229 8.79 -25.51 10.20
N TYR A 230 9.05 -26.68 10.80
CA TYR A 230 8.56 -27.01 12.13
C TYR A 230 9.14 -26.08 13.20
N ASP A 231 10.45 -25.83 13.16
CA ASP A 231 11.14 -24.96 14.13
C ASP A 231 10.69 -23.50 14.01
N ASN A 232 10.42 -23.05 12.79
CA ASN A 232 9.84 -21.73 12.54
C ASN A 232 8.43 -21.59 13.13
N MET A 233 7.63 -22.65 13.10
CA MET A 233 6.28 -22.67 13.69
C MET A 233 6.29 -22.87 15.21
N ALA A 234 7.29 -23.56 15.76
CA ALA A 234 7.38 -23.85 17.19
C ALA A 234 7.78 -22.62 18.05
N LEU A 235 8.31 -21.57 17.42
CA LEU A 235 8.73 -20.32 18.05
C LEU A 235 7.73 -19.16 17.85
N ALA A 236 6.64 -19.39 17.09
CA ALA A 236 5.61 -18.41 16.78
C ALA A 236 4.50 -18.35 17.83
#